data_AF-A0A182GRF8-F1
#
_entry.id   AF-A0A182GRF8-F1
#
_cell.length_a   1.000
_cell.length_b   1.000
_cell.length_c   1.000
_cell.angle_alpha   90.00
_cell.angle_beta   90.00
_cell.angle_gamma   90.00
#
_symmetry.space_group_name_H-M   'P 1'
#
loop_
_entity.id
_entity.type
_entity.pdbx_description
1 polymer ?
#
loop_
_entity_poly.entity_id
_entity_poly.type
_entity_poly.pdbx_seq_one_letter_code
_entity_poly.pdbx_strand_id
1 'polypeptide(L)'
;MKFIAVFLLALVAVGNCGSVRNRATRSVSQETLDMVFDAFVYTYRTVVENYPADLVQEVVHEVLENDGAFNFSPELRAKLDDKRVELSAKLKVVMVEIAANGEELPDEVTDKLHEYFDYSVDYMLSLTPFELMEEITKEVLANGGAFDFSPKVLSMLEDTKATFKDGSKKLLDYEFEVFADLIELDDEFRQKIYTAMDYMVDRFFDAIPWDLLEDTVYFVLSNDGSIDLSDELWERIETTKDDLREQLREALDYVDELLGGGMKRVMLK
;
A
#
# COMPACT_ATOMS: atom_id res chain seq x y z
N MET A 1 3.07 -6.95 -0.39
CA MET A 1 1.75 -6.61 -0.99
C MET A 1 0.73 -5.94 -0.05
N LYS A 2 0.80 -6.10 1.30
CA LYS A 2 0.08 -5.20 2.25
C LYS A 2 0.44 -3.72 2.02
N PHE A 3 1.64 -3.44 1.50
CA PHE A 3 2.14 -2.15 1.09
C PHE A 3 1.39 -1.44 -0.05
N ILE A 4 0.75 -2.17 -0.98
CA ILE A 4 0.08 -1.55 -2.15
C ILE A 4 -1.20 -0.85 -1.71
N ALA A 5 -2.00 -1.56 -0.89
CA ALA A 5 -3.18 -1.04 -0.22
C ALA A 5 -2.87 0.23 0.59
N VAL A 6 -1.80 0.15 1.37
CA VAL A 6 -1.29 1.21 2.22
C VAL A 6 -0.82 2.44 1.43
N PHE A 7 -0.11 2.21 0.34
CA PHE A 7 0.41 3.27 -0.51
C PHE A 7 -0.67 4.04 -1.26
N LEU A 8 -1.68 3.32 -1.76
CA LEU A 8 -2.83 3.93 -2.42
C LEU A 8 -3.75 4.66 -1.43
N LEU A 9 -3.93 4.13 -0.23
CA LEU A 9 -4.63 4.82 0.85
C LEU A 9 -3.91 6.12 1.25
N ALA A 10 -2.58 6.10 1.35
CA ALA A 10 -1.76 7.29 1.61
C ALA A 10 -1.85 8.33 0.48
N LEU A 11 -1.79 7.91 -0.79
CA LEU A 11 -1.94 8.80 -1.95
C LEU A 11 -3.30 9.49 -1.98
N VAL A 12 -4.38 8.76 -1.66
CA VAL A 12 -5.72 9.34 -1.63
C VAL A 12 -5.95 10.22 -0.39
N ALA A 13 -5.39 9.85 0.77
CA ALA A 13 -5.49 10.68 1.97
C ALA A 13 -4.84 12.06 1.80
N VAL A 14 -3.75 12.15 1.04
CA VAL A 14 -3.07 13.42 0.78
C VAL A 14 -3.71 14.24 -0.35
N GLY A 15 -4.44 13.58 -1.27
CA GLY A 15 -5.32 14.28 -2.21
C GLY A 15 -6.34 15.20 -1.52
N ASN A 16 -6.79 14.82 -0.31
CA ASN A 16 -7.78 15.56 0.48
C ASN A 16 -7.20 16.73 1.29
N CYS A 17 -5.91 16.74 1.61
CA CYS A 17 -5.31 17.81 2.41
C CYS A 17 -5.08 19.11 1.60
N GLY A 18 -4.99 18.99 0.26
CA GLY A 18 -4.75 20.12 -0.63
C GLY A 18 -6.00 20.93 -1.03
N SER A 19 -7.21 20.40 -0.82
CA SER A 19 -8.47 21.09 -1.15
C SER A 19 -8.87 22.15 -0.11
N VAL A 20 -8.32 22.08 1.11
CA VAL A 20 -8.70 22.95 2.24
C VAL A 20 -7.80 24.20 2.36
N ARG A 21 -6.56 24.17 1.83
CA ARG A 21 -5.57 25.25 2.02
C ARG A 21 -5.14 25.92 0.71
N ASN A 22 -5.69 27.10 0.47
CA ASN A 22 -5.17 28.19 -0.37
C ASN A 22 -5.27 28.09 -1.90
N ARG A 23 -6.09 29.03 -2.42
CA ARG A 23 -6.06 29.53 -3.80
C ARG A 23 -4.83 30.40 -4.10
N ALA A 24 -3.60 29.86 -4.13
CA ALA A 24 -2.45 30.55 -4.76
C ALA A 24 -1.18 29.68 -4.91
N THR A 25 -0.68 29.59 -6.15
CA THR A 25 0.71 29.24 -6.60
C THR A 25 1.25 27.83 -6.27
N ARG A 26 1.31 26.93 -7.26
CA ARG A 26 2.46 26.56 -8.15
C ARG A 26 3.47 25.59 -7.49
N SER A 27 3.50 24.36 -8.01
CA SER A 27 4.25 23.11 -7.68
C SER A 27 3.65 22.31 -6.53
N VAL A 28 3.74 20.96 -6.58
CA VAL A 28 3.53 20.13 -5.38
C VAL A 28 4.55 20.63 -4.35
N SER A 29 4.08 21.10 -3.19
CA SER A 29 4.99 21.57 -2.16
C SER A 29 5.74 20.36 -1.61
N GLN A 30 6.99 20.57 -1.18
CA GLN A 30 7.73 19.54 -0.43
C GLN A 30 6.90 19.02 0.75
N GLU A 31 6.07 19.88 1.36
CA GLU A 31 5.12 19.53 2.41
C GLU A 31 4.07 18.49 1.98
N THR A 32 3.52 18.58 0.76
CA THR A 32 2.60 17.54 0.24
C THR A 32 3.32 16.22 -0.04
N LEU A 33 4.54 16.27 -0.59
CA LEU A 33 5.35 15.05 -0.81
C LEU A 33 5.73 14.38 0.51
N ASP A 34 6.16 15.17 1.49
CA ASP A 34 6.49 14.70 2.83
C ASP A 34 5.25 14.09 3.49
N MET A 35 4.06 14.67 3.28
CA MET A 35 2.81 14.11 3.78
C MET A 35 2.44 12.76 3.14
N VAL A 36 2.60 12.59 1.82
CA VAL A 36 2.36 11.28 1.15
C VAL A 36 3.30 10.23 1.71
N PHE A 37 4.57 10.60 1.86
CA PHE A 37 5.59 9.71 2.38
C PHE A 37 5.33 9.36 3.86
N ASP A 38 5.02 10.35 4.69
CA ASP A 38 4.72 10.14 6.11
C ASP A 38 3.45 9.30 6.29
N ALA A 39 2.43 9.53 5.46
CA ALA A 39 1.23 8.70 5.42
C ALA A 39 1.58 7.25 5.06
N PHE A 40 2.41 7.03 4.03
CA PHE A 40 2.89 5.69 3.67
C PHE A 40 3.66 5.02 4.81
N VAL A 41 4.63 5.71 5.41
CA VAL A 41 5.45 5.19 6.51
C VAL A 41 4.59 4.88 7.73
N TYR A 42 3.69 5.78 8.11
CA TYR A 42 2.83 5.59 9.28
C TYR A 42 1.88 4.41 9.08
N THR A 43 1.29 4.30 7.90
CA THR A 43 0.42 3.19 7.55
C THR A 43 1.20 1.87 7.54
N TYR A 44 2.42 1.85 6.99
CA TYR A 44 3.29 0.68 7.03
C TYR A 44 3.61 0.26 8.47
N ARG A 45 3.98 1.20 9.34
CA ARG A 45 4.21 0.94 10.76
C ARG A 45 2.96 0.37 11.43
N THR A 46 1.79 0.94 11.14
CA THR A 46 0.50 0.44 11.63
C THR A 46 0.28 -1.02 11.24
N VAL A 47 0.63 -1.41 10.01
CA VAL A 47 0.57 -2.82 9.59
C VAL A 47 1.55 -3.66 10.40
N VAL A 48 2.83 -3.28 10.45
CA VAL A 48 3.87 -4.08 11.12
C VAL A 48 3.58 -4.26 12.61
N GLU A 49 3.24 -3.20 13.31
CA GLU A 49 2.92 -3.21 14.74
C GLU A 49 1.67 -4.03 15.06
N ASN A 50 0.77 -4.20 14.10
CA ASN A 50 -0.45 -4.98 14.28
C ASN A 50 -0.20 -6.50 14.28
N TYR A 51 0.89 -6.98 13.67
CA TYR A 51 1.27 -8.40 13.64
C TYR A 51 2.53 -8.62 14.48
N PRO A 52 2.41 -9.01 15.76
CA PRO A 52 3.56 -9.21 16.62
C PRO A 52 4.42 -10.40 16.16
N ALA A 53 5.70 -10.37 16.52
CA ALA A 53 6.70 -11.32 16.04
C ALA A 53 6.35 -12.79 16.34
N ASP A 54 5.74 -13.08 17.48
CA ASP A 54 5.28 -14.42 17.86
C ASP A 54 4.20 -14.95 16.91
N LEU A 55 3.23 -14.10 16.55
CA LEU A 55 2.20 -14.45 15.58
C LEU A 55 2.78 -14.66 14.17
N VAL A 56 3.75 -13.82 13.77
CA VAL A 56 4.44 -13.98 12.48
C VAL A 56 5.25 -15.28 12.46
N GLN A 57 5.93 -15.61 13.56
CA GLN A 57 6.67 -16.86 13.71
C GLN A 57 5.74 -18.09 13.61
N GLU A 58 4.56 -18.03 14.23
CA GLU A 58 3.52 -19.06 14.14
C GLU A 58 3.05 -19.26 12.69
N VAL A 59 2.82 -18.16 11.95
CA VAL A 59 2.50 -18.21 10.50
C VAL A 59 3.61 -18.90 9.72
N VAL A 60 4.86 -18.48 9.91
CA VAL A 60 6.00 -19.04 9.17
C VAL A 60 6.13 -20.54 9.42
N HIS A 61 6.03 -20.99 10.68
CA HIS A 61 6.07 -22.42 10.99
C HIS A 61 4.95 -23.20 10.30
N GLU A 62 3.70 -22.74 10.40
CA GLU A 62 2.60 -23.47 9.75
C GLU A 62 2.70 -23.44 8.21
N VAL A 63 3.22 -22.36 7.62
CA VAL A 63 3.50 -22.32 6.16
C VAL A 63 4.55 -23.37 5.79
N LEU A 64 5.65 -23.48 6.56
CA LEU A 64 6.71 -24.45 6.30
C LEU A 64 6.23 -25.89 6.50
N GLU A 65 5.45 -26.15 7.55
CA GLU A 65 4.86 -27.48 7.82
C GLU A 65 3.88 -27.93 6.72
N ASN A 66 3.26 -26.97 6.02
CA ASN A 66 2.29 -27.21 4.95
C ASN A 66 2.90 -27.05 3.54
N ASP A 67 4.23 -27.15 3.38
CA ASP A 67 4.94 -27.03 2.09
C ASP A 67 4.56 -25.74 1.32
N GLY A 68 4.36 -24.63 2.05
CA GLY A 68 4.02 -23.33 1.50
C GLY A 68 2.53 -23.06 1.34
N ALA A 69 1.65 -24.04 1.58
CA ALA A 69 0.21 -23.84 1.51
C ALA A 69 -0.30 -23.04 2.71
N PHE A 70 -1.23 -22.10 2.48
CA PHE A 70 -1.84 -21.26 3.53
C PHE A 70 -3.02 -21.99 4.19
N ASN A 71 -2.79 -23.25 4.58
CA ASN A 71 -3.76 -24.10 5.24
C ASN A 71 -3.62 -24.01 6.76
N PHE A 72 -3.85 -22.80 7.29
CA PHE A 72 -3.66 -22.51 8.71
C PHE A 72 -4.62 -23.28 9.61
N SER A 73 -4.13 -23.63 10.80
CA SER A 73 -4.93 -24.18 11.88
C SER A 73 -6.12 -23.26 12.20
N PRO A 74 -7.26 -23.81 12.68
CA PRO A 74 -8.40 -22.98 13.06
C PRO A 74 -8.05 -21.90 14.09
N GLU A 75 -7.11 -22.20 14.98
CA GLU A 75 -6.62 -21.31 16.03
C GLU A 75 -5.82 -20.14 15.45
N LEU A 76 -4.84 -20.43 14.59
CA LEU A 76 -4.06 -19.39 13.92
C LEU A 76 -4.93 -18.55 13.00
N ARG A 77 -5.87 -19.18 12.28
CA ARG A 77 -6.82 -18.46 11.40
C ARG A 77 -7.67 -17.47 12.18
N ALA A 78 -8.20 -17.86 13.34
CA ALA A 78 -8.96 -16.97 14.20
C ALA A 78 -8.11 -15.77 14.68
N LYS A 79 -6.86 -16.00 15.10
CA LYS A 79 -5.93 -14.91 15.47
C LYS A 79 -5.67 -13.94 14.31
N LEU A 80 -5.46 -14.46 13.11
CA LEU A 80 -5.22 -13.66 11.91
C LEU A 80 -6.45 -12.85 11.51
N ASP A 81 -7.66 -13.44 11.61
CA ASP A 81 -8.92 -12.75 11.36
C ASP A 81 -9.15 -11.61 12.37
N ASP A 82 -8.93 -11.86 13.66
CA ASP A 82 -9.00 -10.83 14.71
C ASP A 82 -8.01 -9.69 14.44
N LYS A 83 -6.77 -10.02 14.07
CA LYS A 83 -5.77 -9.01 13.69
C LYS A 83 -6.13 -8.24 12.43
N ARG A 84 -6.79 -8.87 11.46
CA ARG A 84 -7.28 -8.17 10.27
C ARG A 84 -8.36 -7.16 10.61
N VAL A 85 -9.31 -7.52 11.49
CA VAL A 85 -10.36 -6.60 11.97
C VAL A 85 -9.74 -5.43 12.73
N GLU A 86 -8.79 -5.72 13.64
CA GLU A 86 -8.04 -4.70 14.39
C GLU A 86 -7.28 -3.75 13.44
N LEU A 87 -6.62 -4.30 12.42
CA LEU A 87 -5.90 -3.51 11.42
C LEU A 87 -6.84 -2.59 10.65
N SER A 88 -7.96 -3.10 10.14
CA SER A 88 -8.95 -2.30 9.41
C SER A 88 -9.41 -1.12 10.26
N ALA A 89 -9.79 -1.37 11.52
CA ALA A 89 -10.24 -0.32 12.44
C ALA A 89 -9.16 0.74 12.67
N LYS A 90 -7.90 0.34 12.90
CA LYS A 90 -6.78 1.28 13.07
C LYS A 90 -6.54 2.12 11.82
N LEU A 91 -6.49 1.48 10.66
CA LEU A 91 -6.25 2.16 9.39
C LEU A 91 -7.34 3.19 9.08
N LYS A 92 -8.62 2.88 9.34
CA LYS A 92 -9.74 3.83 9.17
C LYS A 92 -9.53 5.11 9.99
N VAL A 93 -9.13 4.98 11.25
CA VAL A 93 -8.85 6.13 12.12
C VAL A 93 -7.65 6.92 11.62
N VAL A 94 -6.54 6.22 11.36
CA VAL A 94 -5.28 6.83 10.93
C VAL A 94 -5.42 7.59 9.62
N MET A 95 -6.19 7.06 8.66
CA MET A 95 -6.40 7.75 7.38
C MET A 95 -7.15 9.08 7.55
N VAL A 96 -8.14 9.12 8.45
CA VAL A 96 -8.85 10.38 8.79
C VAL A 96 -7.90 11.37 9.45
N GLU A 97 -7.07 10.92 10.39
CA GLU A 97 -6.06 11.77 11.06
C GLU A 97 -5.03 12.34 10.07
N ILE A 98 -4.57 11.53 9.12
CA ILE A 98 -3.67 11.96 8.04
C ILE A 98 -4.35 13.00 7.16
N ALA A 99 -5.58 12.75 6.71
CA ALA A 99 -6.32 13.68 5.86
C ALA A 99 -6.64 15.00 6.59
N ALA A 100 -6.85 14.95 7.91
CA ALA A 100 -7.02 16.12 8.75
C ALA A 100 -5.72 16.89 8.97
N ASN A 101 -4.55 16.25 8.80
CA ASN A 101 -3.22 16.85 8.93
C ASN A 101 -3.04 17.67 10.22
N GLY A 102 -3.58 17.16 11.33
CA GLY A 102 -3.54 17.82 12.64
C GLY A 102 -4.44 19.05 12.80
N GLU A 103 -5.34 19.30 11.86
CA GLU A 103 -6.34 20.38 11.92
C GLU A 103 -7.69 19.86 12.43
N GLU A 104 -8.45 20.75 13.08
CA GLU A 104 -9.85 20.51 13.40
C GLU A 104 -10.70 20.82 12.16
N LEU A 105 -11.22 19.77 11.53
CA LEU A 105 -12.07 19.87 10.34
C LEU A 105 -13.55 20.10 10.73
N PRO A 106 -14.34 20.76 9.86
CA PRO A 106 -15.79 20.84 10.06
C PRO A 106 -16.42 19.44 10.14
N ASP A 107 -17.42 19.25 11.00
CA ASP A 107 -18.10 17.95 11.21
C ASP A 107 -18.53 17.29 9.88
N GLU A 108 -19.08 18.07 8.94
CA GLU A 108 -19.48 17.56 7.62
C GLU A 108 -18.32 16.97 6.81
N VAL A 109 -17.13 17.56 6.89
CA VAL A 109 -15.93 17.08 6.20
C VAL A 109 -15.40 15.84 6.90
N THR A 110 -15.38 15.85 8.22
CA THR A 110 -14.99 14.71 9.05
C THR A 110 -15.88 13.49 8.80
N ASP A 111 -17.19 13.68 8.71
CA ASP A 111 -18.16 12.62 8.41
C ASP A 111 -17.92 12.02 7.01
N LYS A 112 -17.67 12.86 5.99
CA LYS A 112 -17.34 12.40 4.62
C LYS A 112 -16.01 11.64 4.58
N LEU A 113 -14.99 12.09 5.32
CA LEU A 113 -13.72 11.36 5.44
C LEU A 113 -13.92 10.00 6.11
N HIS A 114 -14.74 9.92 7.16
CA HIS A 114 -15.10 8.65 7.78
C HIS A 114 -15.83 7.72 6.80
N GLU A 115 -16.84 8.21 6.07
CA GLU A 115 -17.54 7.42 5.05
C GLU A 115 -16.60 6.93 3.95
N TYR A 116 -15.70 7.81 3.49
CA TYR A 116 -14.73 7.48 2.45
C TYR A 116 -13.72 6.41 2.92
N PHE A 117 -13.14 6.58 4.11
CA PHE A 117 -12.13 5.66 4.63
C PHE A 117 -12.72 4.36 5.17
N ASP A 118 -13.97 4.35 5.62
CA ASP A 118 -14.66 3.11 5.99
C ASP A 118 -14.72 2.13 4.80
N TYR A 119 -15.11 2.64 3.63
CA TYR A 119 -15.15 1.86 2.40
C TYR A 119 -13.75 1.58 1.84
N SER A 120 -12.91 2.62 1.68
CA SER A 120 -11.65 2.47 0.94
C SER A 120 -10.64 1.57 1.64
N VAL A 121 -10.56 1.62 2.99
CA VAL A 121 -9.69 0.72 3.76
C VAL A 121 -10.12 -0.73 3.59
N ASP A 122 -11.41 -1.03 3.75
CA ASP A 122 -11.91 -2.40 3.61
C ASP A 122 -11.76 -2.92 2.18
N TYR A 123 -12.03 -2.06 1.20
CA TYR A 123 -11.84 -2.37 -0.21
C TYR A 123 -10.38 -2.71 -0.51
N MET A 124 -9.42 -1.89 -0.09
CA MET A 124 -8.00 -2.15 -0.35
C MET A 124 -7.49 -3.39 0.38
N LEU A 125 -7.93 -3.63 1.62
CA LEU A 125 -7.58 -4.87 2.32
C LEU A 125 -8.16 -6.11 1.62
N SER A 126 -9.32 -5.99 0.97
CA SER A 126 -9.92 -7.07 0.18
C SER A 126 -9.12 -7.42 -1.09
N LEU A 127 -8.34 -6.48 -1.62
CA LEU A 127 -7.44 -6.71 -2.76
C LEU A 127 -6.14 -7.43 -2.38
N THR A 128 -5.97 -7.84 -1.11
CA THR A 128 -4.79 -8.60 -0.70
C THR A 128 -4.69 -9.90 -1.51
N PRO A 129 -3.61 -10.09 -2.30
CA PRO A 129 -3.53 -11.19 -3.26
C PRO A 129 -3.01 -12.46 -2.59
N PHE A 130 -3.84 -13.06 -1.73
CA PHE A 130 -3.49 -14.26 -0.95
C PHE A 130 -3.07 -15.44 -1.82
N GLU A 131 -3.79 -15.68 -2.92
CA GLU A 131 -3.49 -16.80 -3.84
C GLU A 131 -2.11 -16.66 -4.49
N LEU A 132 -1.74 -15.44 -4.92
CA LEU A 132 -0.41 -15.16 -5.46
C LEU A 132 0.67 -15.33 -4.38
N MET A 133 0.44 -14.83 -3.16
CA MET A 133 1.40 -15.01 -2.06
C MET A 133 1.63 -16.48 -1.74
N GLU A 134 0.58 -17.28 -1.72
CA GLU A 134 0.66 -18.72 -1.48
C GLU A 134 1.44 -19.41 -2.63
N GLU A 135 1.17 -19.06 -3.88
CA GLU A 135 1.87 -19.65 -5.02
C GLU A 135 3.35 -19.27 -5.07
N ILE A 136 3.69 -17.99 -4.84
CA ILE A 136 5.07 -17.53 -4.67
C ILE A 136 5.74 -18.36 -3.57
N THR A 137 5.10 -18.50 -2.41
CA THR A 137 5.67 -19.23 -1.27
C THR A 137 5.97 -20.69 -1.64
N LYS A 138 5.02 -21.38 -2.28
CA LYS A 138 5.20 -22.76 -2.74
C LYS A 138 6.36 -22.90 -3.71
N GLU A 139 6.46 -22.04 -4.72
CA GLU A 139 7.55 -22.10 -5.70
C GLU A 139 8.90 -21.81 -5.06
N VAL A 140 8.98 -20.80 -4.20
CA VAL A 140 10.21 -20.44 -3.48
C VAL A 140 10.69 -21.60 -2.61
N LEU A 141 9.80 -22.22 -1.84
CA LEU A 141 10.16 -23.39 -1.03
C LEU A 141 10.62 -24.57 -1.89
N ALA A 142 9.90 -24.85 -2.98
CA ALA A 142 10.26 -25.92 -3.92
C ALA A 142 11.62 -25.69 -4.59
N ASN A 143 11.99 -24.42 -4.80
CA ASN A 143 13.27 -23.99 -5.37
C ASN A 143 14.36 -23.75 -4.30
N GLY A 144 14.13 -24.18 -3.06
CA GLY A 144 15.10 -24.08 -1.97
C GLY A 144 15.39 -22.65 -1.50
N GLY A 145 14.48 -21.71 -1.73
CA GLY A 145 14.57 -20.30 -1.37
C GLY A 145 14.73 -19.36 -2.56
N ALA A 146 14.97 -19.88 -3.77
CA ALA A 146 15.25 -19.04 -4.94
C ALA A 146 13.99 -18.38 -5.51
N PHE A 147 14.10 -17.12 -5.94
CA PHE A 147 13.01 -16.37 -6.59
C PHE A 147 13.03 -16.54 -8.13
N ASP A 148 13.25 -17.76 -8.61
CA ASP A 148 13.13 -18.13 -10.03
C ASP A 148 11.67 -18.48 -10.36
N PHE A 149 10.84 -17.44 -10.55
CA PHE A 149 9.40 -17.60 -10.71
C PHE A 149 9.01 -18.22 -12.04
N SER A 150 8.10 -19.19 -11.98
CA SER A 150 7.55 -19.81 -13.17
C SER A 150 6.69 -18.81 -13.98
N PRO A 151 6.42 -19.11 -15.28
CA PRO A 151 5.48 -18.32 -16.07
C PRO A 151 4.09 -18.18 -15.44
N LYS A 152 3.68 -19.14 -14.57
CA LYS A 152 2.41 -19.06 -13.84
C LYS A 152 2.45 -17.95 -12.80
N VAL A 153 3.45 -17.92 -11.94
CA VAL A 153 3.61 -16.86 -10.92
C VAL A 153 3.78 -15.49 -11.57
N LEU A 154 4.55 -15.40 -12.64
CA LEU A 154 4.70 -14.16 -13.41
C LEU A 154 3.36 -13.68 -14.00
N SER A 155 2.54 -14.58 -14.52
CA SER A 155 1.18 -14.23 -14.98
C SER A 155 0.29 -13.75 -13.83
N MET A 156 0.34 -14.42 -12.68
CA MET A 156 -0.44 -14.03 -11.50
C MET A 156 0.01 -12.68 -10.94
N LEU A 157 1.30 -12.34 -11.03
CA LEU A 157 1.83 -11.01 -10.70
C LEU A 157 1.22 -9.92 -11.60
N GLU A 158 1.18 -10.14 -12.90
CA GLU A 158 0.56 -9.20 -13.86
C GLU A 158 -0.95 -9.08 -13.64
N ASP A 159 -1.66 -10.18 -13.40
CA ASP A 159 -3.10 -10.16 -13.09
C ASP A 159 -3.39 -9.41 -11.79
N THR A 160 -2.53 -9.60 -10.79
CA THR A 160 -2.62 -8.89 -9.50
C THR A 160 -2.36 -7.39 -9.71
N LYS A 161 -1.34 -7.03 -10.48
CA LYS A 161 -1.04 -5.64 -10.84
C LYS A 161 -2.21 -4.96 -11.56
N ALA A 162 -2.83 -5.64 -12.53
CA ALA A 162 -4.03 -5.17 -13.20
C ALA A 162 -5.21 -4.98 -12.22
N THR A 163 -5.39 -5.92 -11.29
CA THR A 163 -6.42 -5.84 -10.23
C THR A 163 -6.23 -4.61 -9.35
N PHE A 164 -4.99 -4.29 -8.97
CA PHE A 164 -4.69 -3.08 -8.20
C PHE A 164 -4.92 -1.79 -8.99
N LYS A 165 -4.60 -1.76 -10.29
CA LYS A 165 -4.92 -0.62 -11.17
C LYS A 165 -6.43 -0.36 -11.22
N ASP A 166 -7.21 -1.38 -11.49
CA ASP A 166 -8.68 -1.27 -11.54
C ASP A 166 -9.28 -0.91 -10.18
N GLY A 167 -8.76 -1.51 -9.11
CA GLY A 167 -9.18 -1.19 -7.74
C GLY A 167 -8.91 0.26 -7.37
N SER A 168 -7.73 0.78 -7.72
CA SER A 168 -7.37 2.18 -7.47
C SER A 168 -8.29 3.16 -8.19
N LYS A 169 -8.65 2.88 -9.43
CA LYS A 169 -9.59 3.71 -10.20
C LYS A 169 -10.98 3.71 -9.60
N LYS A 170 -11.47 2.56 -9.11
CA LYS A 170 -12.75 2.47 -8.40
C LYS A 170 -12.79 3.29 -7.12
N LEU A 171 -11.69 3.34 -6.38
CA LEU A 171 -11.60 4.20 -5.20
C LEU A 171 -11.64 5.68 -5.57
N LEU A 172 -10.94 6.06 -6.64
CA LEU A 172 -10.98 7.43 -7.14
C LEU A 172 -12.38 7.82 -7.63
N ASP A 173 -13.09 6.91 -8.30
CA ASP A 173 -14.49 7.13 -8.70
C ASP A 173 -15.39 7.35 -7.47
N TYR A 174 -15.22 6.52 -6.43
CA TYR A 174 -15.95 6.66 -5.17
C TYR A 174 -15.57 7.95 -4.43
N GLU A 175 -14.31 8.37 -4.47
CA GLU A 175 -13.86 9.65 -3.91
C GLU A 175 -14.59 10.82 -4.58
N PHE A 176 -14.73 10.81 -5.91
CA PHE A 176 -15.50 11.83 -6.62
C PHE A 176 -17.00 11.80 -6.27
N GLU A 177 -17.56 10.64 -5.92
CA GLU A 177 -18.95 10.53 -5.48
C GLU A 177 -19.15 11.13 -4.07
N VAL A 178 -18.27 10.81 -3.12
CA VAL A 178 -18.33 11.32 -1.73
C VAL A 178 -18.00 12.80 -1.67
N PHE A 179 -16.98 13.23 -2.39
CA PHE A 179 -16.53 14.62 -2.49
C PHE A 179 -17.01 15.22 -3.80
N ALA A 180 -18.33 15.38 -3.93
CA ALA A 180 -18.98 15.85 -5.16
C ALA A 180 -18.46 17.21 -5.67
N ASP A 181 -17.87 18.03 -4.81
CA ASP A 181 -17.22 19.29 -5.21
C ASP A 181 -16.00 19.06 -6.12
N LEU A 182 -15.41 17.86 -6.10
CA LEU A 182 -14.34 17.42 -7.00
C LEU A 182 -14.87 16.96 -8.39
N ILE A 183 -16.19 16.89 -8.62
CA ILE A 183 -16.80 16.37 -9.86
C ILE A 183 -16.57 17.30 -11.06
N GLU A 184 -16.24 18.59 -10.87
CA GLU A 184 -16.08 19.56 -11.98
C GLU A 184 -14.85 19.31 -12.90
N LEU A 185 -14.16 18.18 -12.76
CA LEU A 185 -13.07 17.77 -13.64
C LEU A 185 -13.58 17.34 -15.02
N ASP A 186 -13.02 17.97 -16.06
CA ASP A 186 -13.26 17.57 -17.45
C ASP A 186 -12.74 16.14 -17.73
N ASP A 187 -13.34 15.46 -18.72
CA ASP A 187 -13.03 14.06 -19.05
C ASP A 187 -11.55 13.85 -19.41
N GLU A 188 -10.92 14.85 -20.04
CA GLU A 188 -9.49 14.80 -20.40
C GLU A 188 -8.62 14.76 -19.14
N PHE A 189 -8.97 15.56 -18.13
CA PHE A 189 -8.26 15.61 -16.87
C PHE A 189 -8.46 14.34 -16.05
N ARG A 190 -9.70 13.81 -15.99
CA ARG A 190 -9.98 12.51 -15.34
C ARG A 190 -9.14 11.38 -15.93
N GLN A 191 -9.01 11.32 -17.26
CA GLN A 191 -8.14 10.34 -17.92
C GLN A 191 -6.68 10.47 -17.50
N LYS A 192 -6.16 11.70 -17.33
CA LYS A 192 -4.79 11.91 -16.84
C LYS A 192 -4.60 11.40 -15.40
N ILE A 193 -5.59 11.56 -14.53
CA ILE A 193 -5.52 11.00 -13.17
C ILE A 193 -5.51 9.47 -13.23
N TYR A 194 -6.35 8.84 -14.05
CA TYR A 194 -6.31 7.37 -14.20
C TYR A 194 -4.96 6.87 -14.73
N THR A 195 -4.34 7.59 -15.68
CA THR A 195 -2.98 7.27 -16.15
C THR A 195 -1.93 7.46 -15.06
N ALA A 196 -2.03 8.52 -14.26
CA ALA A 196 -1.15 8.71 -13.10
C ALA A 196 -1.29 7.56 -12.09
N MET A 197 -2.53 7.13 -11.79
CA MET A 197 -2.77 5.99 -10.90
C MET A 197 -2.19 4.69 -11.45
N ASP A 198 -2.35 4.41 -12.75
CA ASP A 198 -1.74 3.24 -13.38
C ASP A 198 -0.21 3.26 -13.24
N TYR A 199 0.40 4.42 -13.49
CA TYR A 199 1.84 4.62 -13.34
C TYR A 199 2.31 4.41 -11.90
N MET A 200 1.58 4.92 -10.91
CA MET A 200 1.93 4.73 -9.50
C MET A 200 1.87 3.26 -9.09
N VAL A 201 0.88 2.51 -9.58
CA VAL A 201 0.82 1.05 -9.38
C VAL A 201 1.97 0.36 -10.10
N ASP A 202 2.31 0.76 -11.33
CA ASP A 202 3.47 0.23 -12.05
C ASP A 202 4.76 0.39 -11.26
N ARG A 203 5.07 1.62 -10.84
CA ARG A 203 6.28 1.93 -10.07
C ARG A 203 6.33 1.21 -8.74
N PHE A 204 5.19 1.03 -8.08
CA PHE A 204 5.13 0.26 -6.85
C PHE A 204 5.58 -1.20 -7.08
N PHE A 205 5.05 -1.87 -8.11
CA PHE A 205 5.40 -3.26 -8.40
C PHE A 205 6.87 -3.40 -8.85
N ASP A 206 7.36 -2.43 -9.63
CA ASP A 206 8.76 -2.40 -10.08
C ASP A 206 9.74 -2.16 -8.92
N ALA A 207 9.29 -1.46 -7.87
CA ALA A 207 10.10 -1.14 -6.70
C ALA A 207 10.17 -2.29 -5.66
N ILE A 208 9.47 -3.41 -5.87
CA ILE A 208 9.53 -4.54 -4.92
C ILE A 208 10.99 -5.04 -4.84
N PRO A 209 11.62 -5.07 -3.65
CA PRO A 209 13.01 -5.45 -3.51
C PRO A 209 13.16 -6.98 -3.50
N TRP A 210 12.97 -7.62 -4.65
CA TRP A 210 12.95 -9.07 -4.80
C TRP A 210 14.20 -9.76 -4.25
N ASP A 211 15.39 -9.23 -4.56
CA ASP A 211 16.67 -9.78 -4.08
C ASP A 211 16.77 -9.77 -2.55
N LEU A 212 16.27 -8.71 -1.89
CA LEU A 212 16.27 -8.63 -0.43
C LEU A 212 15.26 -9.61 0.18
N LEU A 213 14.08 -9.76 -0.46
CA LEU A 213 13.08 -10.73 -0.04
C LEU A 213 13.60 -12.16 -0.18
N GLU A 214 14.28 -12.46 -1.28
CA GLU A 214 14.94 -13.73 -1.54
C GLU A 214 15.97 -14.04 -0.44
N ASP A 215 16.90 -13.12 -0.17
CA ASP A 215 17.90 -13.28 0.90
C ASP A 215 17.26 -13.46 2.30
N THR A 216 16.17 -12.75 2.57
CA THR A 216 15.42 -12.88 3.83
C THR A 216 14.80 -14.27 3.94
N VAL A 217 14.17 -14.77 2.87
CA VAL A 217 13.58 -16.11 2.87
C VAL A 217 14.67 -17.18 3.00
N TYR A 218 15.77 -17.06 2.27
CA TYR A 218 16.91 -17.96 2.41
C TYR A 218 17.40 -18.03 3.86
N PHE A 219 17.52 -16.89 4.52
CA PHE A 219 17.90 -16.84 5.93
C PHE A 219 16.90 -17.57 6.82
N VAL A 220 15.59 -17.30 6.67
CA VAL A 220 14.53 -17.94 7.46
C VAL A 220 14.55 -19.46 7.27
N LEU A 221 14.67 -19.94 6.02
CA LEU A 221 14.74 -21.37 5.72
C LEU A 221 16.01 -22.03 6.30
N SER A 222 17.13 -21.32 6.26
CA SER A 222 18.41 -21.82 6.77
C SER A 222 18.48 -21.87 8.30
N ASN A 223 17.57 -21.17 8.98
CA ASN A 223 17.48 -21.07 10.43
C ASN A 223 16.18 -21.70 10.98
N ASP A 224 15.75 -22.82 10.39
CA ASP A 224 14.59 -23.61 10.83
C ASP A 224 13.29 -22.77 10.99
N GLY A 225 13.11 -21.78 10.12
CA GLY A 225 11.94 -20.91 10.13
C GLY A 225 12.03 -19.71 11.07
N SER A 226 13.14 -19.49 11.77
CA SER A 226 13.32 -18.33 12.66
C SER A 226 13.22 -17.01 11.90
N ILE A 227 12.37 -16.09 12.39
CA ILE A 227 12.24 -14.72 11.85
C ILE A 227 13.18 -13.71 12.52
N ASP A 228 14.04 -14.16 13.44
CA ASP A 228 15.07 -13.33 14.07
C ASP A 228 16.22 -13.10 13.10
N LEU A 229 16.07 -12.08 12.24
CA LEU A 229 16.99 -11.79 11.14
C LEU A 229 18.35 -11.31 11.65
N SER A 230 19.41 -11.56 10.87
CA SER A 230 20.75 -11.06 11.18
C SER A 230 20.83 -9.53 11.13
N ASP A 231 21.77 -8.96 11.89
CA ASP A 231 22.07 -7.52 11.87
C ASP A 231 22.35 -6.99 10.45
N GLU A 232 23.02 -7.79 9.63
CA GLU A 232 23.31 -7.47 8.22
C GLU A 232 22.03 -7.36 7.37
N LEU A 233 21.08 -8.30 7.55
CA LEU A 233 19.80 -8.23 6.86
C LEU A 233 18.96 -7.06 7.36
N TRP A 234 19.00 -6.75 8.65
CA TRP A 234 18.35 -5.56 9.20
C TRP A 234 18.92 -4.26 8.61
N GLU A 235 20.24 -4.13 8.51
CA GLU A 235 20.89 -2.95 7.91
C GLU A 235 20.49 -2.78 6.43
N ARG A 236 20.42 -3.89 5.67
CA ARG A 236 19.95 -3.89 4.29
C ARG A 236 18.48 -3.50 4.18
N ILE A 237 17.62 -4.01 5.07
CA ILE A 237 16.21 -3.60 5.14
C ILE A 237 16.09 -2.10 5.38
N GLU A 238 16.87 -1.53 6.31
CA GLU A 238 16.85 -0.09 6.55
C GLU A 238 17.34 0.70 5.34
N THR A 239 18.42 0.26 4.68
CA THR A 239 18.96 0.94 3.49
C THR A 239 17.95 0.92 2.32
N THR A 240 17.29 -0.22 2.10
CA THR A 240 16.25 -0.34 1.06
C THR A 240 15.05 0.58 1.33
N LYS A 241 14.74 0.93 2.58
CA LYS A 241 13.69 1.92 2.87
C LYS A 241 14.04 3.31 2.33
N ASP A 242 15.31 3.72 2.43
CA ASP A 242 15.77 5.00 1.90
C ASP A 242 15.73 5.01 0.37
N ASP A 243 16.12 3.91 -0.29
CA ASP A 243 16.01 3.77 -1.75
C ASP A 243 14.56 3.80 -2.23
N LEU A 244 13.65 3.12 -1.51
CA LEU A 244 12.22 3.15 -1.79
C LEU A 244 11.63 4.54 -1.63
N ARG A 245 12.12 5.33 -0.65
CA ARG A 245 11.72 6.73 -0.47
C ARG A 245 12.09 7.57 -1.69
N GLU A 246 13.30 7.42 -2.22
CA GLU A 246 13.71 8.18 -3.41
C GLU A 246 12.93 7.75 -4.65
N GLN A 247 12.72 6.46 -4.86
CA GLN A 247 11.90 5.96 -5.97
C GLN A 247 10.46 6.46 -5.92
N LEU A 248 9.89 6.57 -4.71
CA LEU A 248 8.58 7.17 -4.52
C LEU A 248 8.59 8.65 -4.93
N ARG A 249 9.60 9.41 -4.49
CA ARG A 249 9.74 10.81 -4.84
C ARG A 249 9.78 11.00 -6.36
N GLU A 250 10.63 10.24 -7.05
CA GLU A 250 10.72 10.28 -8.52
C GLU A 250 9.38 9.97 -9.19
N ALA A 251 8.64 8.98 -8.68
CA ALA A 251 7.34 8.62 -9.23
C ALA A 251 6.31 9.74 -9.05
N LEU A 252 6.30 10.39 -7.88
CA LEU A 252 5.42 11.53 -7.60
C LEU A 252 5.76 12.76 -8.44
N ASP A 253 7.04 13.04 -8.63
CA ASP A 253 7.50 14.14 -9.50
C ASP A 253 7.03 13.91 -10.95
N TYR A 254 7.14 12.67 -11.46
CA TYR A 254 6.63 12.31 -12.78
C TYR A 254 5.10 12.45 -12.88
N VAL A 255 4.36 12.06 -11.83
CA VAL A 255 2.91 12.25 -11.79
C VAL A 255 2.53 13.73 -11.83
N ASP A 256 3.23 14.60 -11.10
CA ASP A 256 2.97 16.05 -11.19
C ASP A 256 3.17 16.54 -12.63
N GLU A 257 4.27 16.13 -13.28
CA GLU A 257 4.54 16.47 -14.68
C GLU A 257 3.44 15.96 -15.63
N LEU A 258 3.02 14.69 -15.49
CA LEU A 258 2.00 14.04 -16.31
C LEU A 258 0.64 14.75 -16.24
N LEU A 259 0.26 15.20 -15.04
CA LEU A 259 -0.96 15.96 -14.84
C LEU A 259 -0.85 17.38 -15.46
N GLY A 260 0.29 17.76 -16.03
CA GLY A 260 0.57 19.11 -16.54
C GLY A 260 0.87 20.08 -15.40
N GLY A 261 1.46 19.56 -14.32
CA GLY A 261 1.42 20.14 -13.00
C GLY A 261 0.07 19.97 -12.30
N GLY A 262 -0.82 19.14 -12.81
CA GLY A 262 -2.28 19.28 -12.69
C GLY A 262 -2.96 18.85 -11.41
N MET A 263 -2.26 18.39 -10.37
CA MET A 263 -2.80 18.61 -9.02
C MET A 263 -3.12 20.11 -8.80
N LYS A 264 -2.46 21.01 -9.57
CA LYS A 264 -2.77 22.45 -9.70
C LYS A 264 -4.20 22.81 -10.16
N ARG A 265 -5.00 21.91 -10.77
CA ARG A 265 -6.36 22.27 -11.26
C ARG A 265 -7.50 21.78 -10.38
N VAL A 266 -7.34 20.63 -9.73
CA VAL A 266 -8.40 20.02 -8.90
C VAL A 266 -8.64 20.80 -7.62
N MET A 267 -7.60 21.45 -7.08
CA MET A 267 -7.68 22.15 -5.79
C MET A 267 -7.95 23.66 -5.89
N LEU A 268 -8.13 24.21 -7.11
CA LEU A 268 -8.23 25.66 -7.34
C LEU A 268 -9.57 26.15 -7.88
N LYS A 269 -10.59 25.29 -7.95
CA LYS A 269 -11.96 25.74 -8.16
C LYS A 269 -12.79 25.45 -6.93
#